data_AF-A0A5B0RA10-F1
#
_entry.id   AF-A0A5B0RA10-F1
#
_cell.length_a   1.000
_cell.length_b   1.000
_cell.length_c   1.000
_cell.angle_alpha   90.00
_cell.angle_beta   90.00
_cell.angle_gamma   90.00
#
_symmetry.space_group_name_H-M   'P 1'
#
loop_
_entity.id
_entity.type
_entity.pdbx_description
1 polymer ?
#
loop_
_entity_poly.entity_id
_entity_poly.type
_entity_poly.pdbx_seq_one_letter_code
_entity_poly.pdbx_strand_id
1 'polypeptide(L)'
;MISYFCCRNTLRPLKQDTASFLHQTFARTFYNRSLEVEHLTTRLKAPPQFTVLLGPPSSGKTALARHVATQTRLNNTPKFHPLIIDLREVNTSEKGSFLNALSTMD
;
A
#
# COMPACT_ATOMS: atom_id res chain seq x y z
N MET A 1 -14.05 8.33 -9.23
CA MET A 1 -14.12 7.32 -10.30
C MET A 1 -12.84 6.50 -10.19
N ILE A 2 -12.88 5.40 -9.47
CA ILE A 2 -11.76 4.46 -9.36
C ILE A 2 -12.01 3.44 -10.47
N SER A 3 -11.16 3.45 -11.49
CA SER A 3 -11.26 2.54 -12.63
C SER A 3 -10.46 1.28 -12.28
N TYR A 4 -11.14 0.16 -12.08
CA TYR A 4 -10.50 -1.14 -11.94
C TYR A 4 -10.26 -1.70 -13.33
N PHE A 5 -9.01 -1.70 -13.79
CA PHE A 5 -8.62 -2.38 -15.02
C PHE A 5 -8.17 -3.81 -14.66
N CYS A 6 -9.09 -4.76 -14.69
CA CYS A 6 -8.79 -6.18 -14.50
C CYS A 6 -8.55 -6.84 -15.86
N CYS A 7 -7.28 -6.94 -16.27
CA CYS A 7 -6.91 -7.77 -17.41
C CYS A 7 -6.84 -9.23 -16.95
N ARG A 8 -7.83 -10.06 -17.35
CA ARG A 8 -7.72 -11.53 -17.27
C ARG A 8 -6.58 -11.99 -18.19
N ASN A 9 -5.47 -12.45 -17.62
CA ASN A 9 -4.41 -13.09 -18.39
C ASN A 9 -4.66 -14.61 -18.42
N THR A 10 -5.40 -15.08 -19.41
CA THR A 10 -5.41 -16.48 -19.82
C THR A 10 -4.15 -16.72 -20.63
N LEU A 11 -3.20 -17.54 -20.17
CA LEU A 11 -2.36 -18.44 -20.98
C LEU A 11 -1.46 -19.28 -20.04
N ARG A 12 -1.67 -20.61 -20.03
CA ARG A 12 -0.75 -21.63 -19.47
C ARG A 12 0.16 -22.19 -20.61
N PRO A 13 0.99 -23.24 -20.39
CA PRO A 13 2.41 -23.26 -20.00
C PRO A 13 3.30 -23.90 -21.09
N LEU A 14 4.59 -24.20 -20.78
CA LEU A 14 5.56 -25.19 -21.37
C LEU A 14 6.95 -24.50 -21.54
N LYS A 15 8.13 -25.00 -21.12
CA LYS A 15 8.71 -26.35 -21.03
C LYS A 15 9.95 -26.30 -20.11
N GLN A 16 10.19 -27.34 -19.32
CA GLN A 16 11.42 -27.56 -18.54
C GLN A 16 12.56 -28.00 -19.47
N ASP A 17 13.81 -27.52 -19.27
CA ASP A 17 15.01 -28.38 -19.35
C ASP A 17 16.30 -27.68 -18.89
N THR A 18 17.14 -28.48 -18.23
CA THR A 18 18.57 -28.32 -17.87
C THR A 18 18.97 -27.32 -16.77
N ALA A 19 19.46 -27.91 -15.68
CA ALA A 19 19.96 -27.25 -14.47
C ALA A 19 21.36 -26.66 -14.67
N SER A 20 21.47 -25.34 -14.49
CA SER A 20 22.68 -24.67 -14.03
C SER A 20 22.26 -23.65 -12.98
N PHE A 21 22.56 -23.94 -11.71
CA PHE A 21 22.34 -23.02 -10.59
C PHE A 21 23.39 -21.91 -10.63
N LEU A 22 23.30 -21.02 -11.61
CA LEU A 22 23.95 -19.72 -11.55
C LEU A 22 23.02 -18.79 -10.77
N HIS A 23 23.48 -18.40 -9.58
CA HIS A 23 22.99 -17.31 -8.73
C HIS A 23 21.78 -16.59 -9.34
N GLN A 24 20.59 -17.18 -9.14
CA GLN A 24 19.35 -16.67 -9.70
C GLN A 24 18.98 -15.45 -8.86
N THR A 25 19.65 -14.32 -9.13
CA THR A 25 19.08 -13.02 -8.86
C THR A 25 17.70 -13.10 -9.47
N PHE A 26 16.70 -12.96 -8.61
CA PHE A 26 15.30 -13.02 -8.93
C PHE A 26 14.95 -11.81 -9.82
N ALA A 27 15.55 -11.69 -11.01
CA ALA A 27 15.02 -10.90 -12.12
C ALA A 27 13.80 -11.66 -12.66
N ARG A 28 12.83 -11.88 -11.76
CA ARG A 28 11.54 -12.45 -12.06
C ARG A 28 10.80 -11.41 -12.87
N THR A 29 10.99 -11.50 -14.19
CA THR A 29 10.07 -11.01 -15.24
C THR A 29 9.21 -9.84 -14.75
N PHE A 30 9.78 -8.63 -14.78
CA PHE A 30 9.00 -7.40 -14.63
C PHE A 30 7.80 -7.53 -15.56
N TYR A 31 6.59 -7.54 -15.00
CA TYR A 31 5.36 -7.68 -15.78
C TYR A 31 5.43 -6.73 -16.98
N ASN A 32 5.09 -7.19 -18.19
CA ASN A 32 5.07 -6.37 -19.42
C ASN A 32 3.96 -5.30 -19.35
N ARG A 33 4.11 -4.36 -18.43
CA ARG A 33 3.15 -3.36 -17.93
C ARG A 33 3.90 -2.05 -17.73
N SER A 34 4.69 -1.67 -18.75
CA SER A 34 5.57 -0.49 -18.72
C SER A 34 4.79 0.80 -18.45
N LEU A 35 3.57 0.90 -19.00
CA LEU A 35 2.67 2.04 -18.76
C LEU A 35 2.22 2.11 -17.29
N GLU A 36 1.83 0.99 -16.67
CA GLU A 36 1.43 0.96 -15.27
C GLU A 36 2.60 1.31 -14.35
N VAL A 37 3.81 0.81 -14.66
CA VAL A 37 5.03 1.13 -13.93
C VAL A 37 5.33 2.62 -14.02
N GLU A 38 5.26 3.22 -15.21
CA GLU A 38 5.48 4.65 -15.41
C GLU A 38 4.44 5.51 -14.66
N HIS A 39 3.16 5.13 -14.74
CA HIS A 39 2.09 5.80 -14.02
C HIS A 39 2.27 5.73 -12.50
N LEU A 40 2.61 4.56 -11.96
CA LEU A 40 2.87 4.38 -10.53
C LEU A 40 4.11 5.17 -10.10
N THR A 41 5.19 5.08 -10.86
CA THR A 41 6.44 5.81 -10.60
C THR A 41 6.20 7.31 -10.56
N THR A 42 5.42 7.84 -11.50
CA THR A 42 5.08 9.27 -11.54
C THR A 42 4.27 9.70 -10.31
N ARG A 43 3.34 8.86 -9.84
CA ARG A 43 2.57 9.15 -8.62
C ARG A 43 3.41 9.07 -7.34
N LEU A 44 4.34 8.12 -7.28
CA LEU A 44 5.17 7.86 -6.09
C LEU A 44 6.39 8.78 -5.99
N LYS A 45 6.75 9.51 -7.05
CA LYS A 45 7.84 10.49 -7.05
C LYS A 45 7.56 11.72 -6.17
N ALA A 46 6.30 12.05 -5.93
CA ALA A 46 5.96 13.14 -5.03
C ALA A 46 6.25 12.72 -3.58
N PRO A 47 6.79 13.62 -2.72
CA PRO A 47 7.01 13.30 -1.32
C PRO A 47 5.69 12.90 -0.66
N PRO A 48 5.62 11.77 0.06
CA PRO A 48 4.40 11.36 0.75
C PRO A 48 4.04 12.38 1.82
N GLN A 49 2.78 12.76 1.87
CA GLN A 49 2.27 13.63 2.94
C GLN A 49 1.86 12.78 4.13
N PHE A 50 2.38 13.12 5.31
CA PHE A 50 2.04 12.47 6.57
C PHE A 50 1.60 13.51 7.59
N THR A 51 0.44 13.30 8.21
CA THR A 51 -0.14 14.22 9.20
C THR A 51 -0.43 13.46 10.48
N VAL A 52 0.04 13.99 11.61
CA VAL A 52 -0.17 13.42 12.94
C VAL A 52 -1.05 14.34 13.76
N LEU A 53 -2.09 13.78 14.38
CA LEU A 53 -2.96 14.48 15.31
C LEU A 53 -2.58 14.13 16.75
N LEU A 54 -1.98 15.08 17.48
CA LEU A 54 -1.55 14.94 18.88
C LEU A 54 -2.45 15.74 19.83
N GLY A 55 -2.51 15.33 21.11
CA GLY A 55 -3.26 16.03 22.14
C GLY A 55 -3.54 15.17 23.39
N PRO A 56 -4.04 15.78 24.48
CA PRO A 56 -4.33 15.09 25.75
C PRO A 56 -5.27 13.89 25.59
N PRO A 57 -5.23 12.88 26.49
CA PRO A 57 -6.23 11.81 26.47
C PRO A 57 -7.65 12.40 26.51
N SER A 58 -8.59 11.74 25.83
CA SER A 58 -9.99 12.17 25.72
C SER A 58 -10.25 13.50 24.97
N SER A 59 -9.25 14.11 24.32
CA SER A 59 -9.43 15.33 23.51
C SER A 59 -10.14 15.13 22.15
N GLY A 60 -10.77 13.97 21.92
CA GLY A 60 -11.55 13.71 20.70
C GLY A 60 -10.76 13.42 19.42
N LYS A 61 -9.44 13.17 19.48
CA LYS A 61 -8.59 12.93 18.28
C LYS A 61 -9.15 11.87 17.34
N THR A 62 -9.52 10.71 17.87
CA THR A 62 -10.09 9.60 17.09
C THR A 62 -11.47 9.95 16.53
N ALA A 63 -12.29 10.69 17.29
CA ALA A 63 -13.61 11.11 16.85
C ALA A 63 -13.50 12.09 15.65
N LEU A 64 -12.55 13.03 15.72
CA LEU A 64 -12.29 13.97 14.63
C LEU A 64 -11.80 13.26 13.36
N ALA A 65 -10.80 12.37 13.50
CA ALA A 65 -10.29 11.58 12.37
C ALA A 65 -11.40 10.74 11.72
N ARG A 66 -12.26 10.11 12.53
CA ARG A 66 -13.40 9.33 12.05
C ARG A 66 -14.41 10.21 11.31
N HIS A 67 -14.75 11.38 11.86
CA HIS A 67 -15.68 12.31 11.21
C HIS A 67 -15.17 12.73 9.82
N VAL A 68 -13.90 13.10 9.70
CA VAL A 68 -13.28 13.46 8.41
C VAL A 68 -13.29 12.26 7.45
N ALA A 69 -12.93 11.07 7.93
CA ALA A 69 -12.94 9.85 7.12
C ALA A 69 -14.33 9.49 6.58
N THR A 70 -15.39 9.79 7.32
CA THR A 70 -16.79 9.54 6.91
C THR A 70 -17.36 10.60 5.97
N GLN A 71 -16.63 11.69 5.68
CA GLN A 71 -17.13 12.73 4.78
C GLN A 71 -17.39 12.19 3.38
N THR A 72 -18.52 12.59 2.81
CA THR A 72 -18.94 12.29 1.43
C THR A 72 -18.80 13.54 0.55
N ARG A 73 -18.53 13.33 -0.73
CA ARG A 73 -18.57 14.38 -1.76
C ARG A 73 -20.02 14.64 -2.21
N LEU A 74 -20.26 15.72 -2.95
CA LEU A 74 -21.59 16.07 -3.49
C LEU A 74 -22.23 14.94 -4.33
N ASN A 75 -21.40 14.13 -4.98
CA ASN A 75 -21.86 12.98 -5.77
C ASN A 75 -22.06 11.70 -4.94
N ASN A 76 -22.25 11.81 -3.63
CA ASN A 76 -22.44 10.69 -2.68
C ASN A 76 -21.30 9.65 -2.68
N THR A 77 -20.11 10.00 -3.17
CA THR A 77 -18.92 9.12 -3.09
C THR A 77 -18.09 9.46 -1.85
N PRO A 78 -17.47 8.46 -1.18
CA PRO A 78 -16.60 8.71 -0.04
C PRO A 78 -15.47 9.69 -0.43
N LYS A 79 -15.24 10.69 0.42
CA LYS A 79 -14.14 11.64 0.21
C LYS A 79 -12.79 10.97 0.48
N PHE A 80 -12.76 10.07 1.46
CA PHE A 80 -11.59 9.30 1.89
C PHE A 80 -11.90 7.80 1.91
N HIS A 81 -10.84 7.00 1.80
CA HIS A 81 -10.88 5.55 2.01
C HIS A 81 -10.05 5.24 3.26
N PRO A 82 -10.67 5.21 4.46
CA PRO A 82 -9.92 5.03 5.69
C PRO A 82 -9.37 3.61 5.80
N LEU A 83 -8.10 3.51 6.22
CA LEU A 83 -7.49 2.27 6.67
C LEU A 83 -7.19 2.41 8.16
N ILE A 84 -7.69 1.48 8.97
CA ILE A 84 -7.41 1.42 10.40
C ILE A 84 -6.34 0.36 10.62
N ILE A 85 -5.20 0.78 11.18
CA ILE A 85 -4.10 -0.11 11.54
C ILE A 85 -4.04 -0.12 13.07
N ASP A 86 -4.24 -1.29 13.67
CA ASP A 86 -4.09 -1.47 15.11
C ASP A 86 -2.61 -1.67 15.44
N LEU A 87 -2.07 -0.83 16.31
CA LEU A 87 -0.66 -0.82 16.69
C LEU A 87 -0.43 -1.26 18.13
N ARG A 88 -1.48 -1.72 18.83
CA ARG A 88 -1.36 -2.14 20.23
C ARG A 88 -0.39 -3.31 20.43
N GLU A 89 -0.30 -4.18 19.42
CA GLU A 89 0.56 -5.37 19.43
C GLU A 89 1.94 -5.13 18.78
N VAL A 90 2.26 -3.89 18.38
CA VAL A 90 3.57 -3.59 17.80
C VAL A 90 4.59 -3.46 18.92
N ASN A 91 5.64 -4.30 18.86
CA ASN A 91 6.78 -4.22 19.78
C ASN A 91 7.37 -2.82 19.77
N THR A 92 7.42 -2.12 20.90
CA THR A 92 8.03 -0.77 20.98
C THR A 92 9.47 -0.80 21.50
N SER A 93 9.98 -1.99 21.82
CA SER A 93 11.29 -2.19 22.46
C SER A 93 12.45 -1.65 21.63
N GLU A 94 12.32 -1.69 20.30
CA GLU A 94 13.38 -1.26 19.39
C GLU A 94 12.95 -0.05 18.56
N LYS A 95 13.90 0.86 18.34
CA LYS A 95 13.70 2.02 17.46
C LYS A 95 13.45 1.55 16.03
N GLY A 96 12.37 2.01 15.41
CA GLY A 96 12.00 1.65 14.04
C GLY A 96 11.11 0.41 13.91
N SER A 97 10.79 -0.25 15.02
CA SER A 97 9.85 -1.38 15.09
C SER A 97 8.51 -1.13 14.39
N PHE A 98 7.96 0.08 14.49
CA PHE A 98 6.76 0.50 13.76
C PHE A 98 6.92 0.38 12.24
N LEU A 99 8.03 0.87 11.69
CA LEU A 99 8.28 0.82 10.25
C LEU A 99 8.52 -0.63 9.80
N ASN A 100 9.19 -1.42 10.63
CA ASN A 100 9.40 -2.84 10.37
C ASN A 100 8.05 -3.61 10.34
N ALA A 101 7.12 -3.29 11.23
CA ALA A 101 5.78 -3.89 11.22
C ALA A 101 5.01 -3.60 9.92
N LEU A 102 5.23 -2.43 9.30
CA LEU A 102 4.64 -2.08 8.02
C LEU A 102 5.34 -2.76 6.83
N SER A 103 6.65 -3.05 6.92
CA SER A 103 7.41 -3.66 5.82
C SER A 103 7.35 -5.19 5.80
N THR A 104 6.95 -5.84 6.89
CA THR A 104 6.92 -7.32 7.01
C THR A 104 5.59 -7.94 6.57
N MET A 105 4.69 -7.15 5.97
CA MET A 105 3.36 -7.59 5.51
C MET A 105 3.35 -8.13 4.06
N ASP A 106 4.52 -8.45 3.50
CA ASP A 106 4.69 -9.10 2.17
C ASP A 106 4.68 -10.65 2.26
#